data_AF-A0A7W8K530-F1
#
_entry.id   AF-A0A7W8K530-F1
#
_cell.length_a   1.000
_cell.length_b   1.000
_cell.length_c   1.000
_cell.angle_alpha   90.00
_cell.angle_beta   90.00
_cell.angle_gamma   90.00
#
_symmetry.space_group_name_H-M   'P 1'
#
loop_
_entity.id
_entity.type
_entity.pdbx_description
1 polymer ?
#
loop_
_entity_poly.entity_id
_entity_poly.type
_entity_poly.pdbx_seq_one_letter_code
_entity_poly.pdbx_strand_id
1 'polypeptide(L)'
;MLKFEDMSSSIVTVLASTVIDGLTYYARQTLAKQQMLDLRPPPAPAGLAATGHPATISLTWAAPPVNYNNLSHTEVWRATVNDFSKAALVGRADGREFTDPVGAGVFRYYWIRYISRASIPGPYNNSSGTVGASNSEVEHLLGVLTEKLTEDQLASSLSSKIDLIEKLEETYGDTASAAASAAAAALSEAAADKAVGRAGQYEVSSASSAAKAETEAARASSFSGESAQSATNAKGSAAAAENSAIVAAQSANTAGQSAQSAVISSQNASSAANNAKGSAEASAQFLQQAQAILTDPITGLVDKYAAVKVQADATADSVKGVVAKYGVQVDADGVSGGFEVIGGGRQVSFGVRATTFSIAAPLGSSIPSAIPFIVRATETVIGGVTIPIGVYISDAFIQNASITNAKIGGDIWSSNYAAGVSGWYLQRTGDFYANNVRLRGSVAGGGYDSYQWPSVGQSGFYLGPEGLRLGNYGTGKYVQMNANGDIYTPQFQSAGGKATFYGELSGATGTFQLVRSPSRSGPAGNSGAGAGYDLIGAGLYFYDGQNALPYIELGDYL
;
A
#
# COMPACT_ATOMS: atom_id res chain seq x y z
N MET A 1 -52.84 -65.70 -37.24
CA MET A 1 -52.53 -66.83 -36.33
C MET A 1 -52.91 -68.12 -37.04
N LEU A 2 -52.01 -69.08 -37.16
CA LEU A 2 -52.41 -70.49 -37.39
C LEU A 2 -52.93 -71.04 -36.07
N LYS A 3 -54.04 -71.76 -36.10
CA LYS A 3 -54.61 -72.45 -34.93
C LYS A 3 -54.14 -73.91 -34.93
N PHE A 4 -54.24 -74.57 -33.78
CA PHE A 4 -53.78 -75.95 -33.57
C PHE A 4 -54.52 -77.00 -34.43
N GLU A 5 -55.65 -76.63 -35.04
CA GLU A 5 -56.54 -77.52 -35.79
C GLU A 5 -56.02 -77.86 -37.22
N ASP A 6 -55.04 -77.11 -37.75
CA ASP A 6 -54.46 -77.34 -39.09
C ASP A 6 -53.36 -78.44 -39.14
N MET A 7 -53.14 -79.20 -38.05
CA MET A 7 -52.03 -80.17 -37.93
C MET A 7 -52.39 -81.66 -38.19
N SER A 8 -53.60 -81.99 -38.65
CA SER A 8 -54.04 -83.39 -38.87
C SER A 8 -53.89 -83.92 -40.30
N SER A 9 -53.64 -83.04 -41.28
CA SER A 9 -53.40 -83.43 -42.67
C SER A 9 -51.94 -83.87 -42.88
N SER A 10 -51.73 -84.92 -43.67
CA SER A 10 -50.39 -85.29 -44.19
C SER A 10 -49.72 -84.16 -44.98
N ILE A 11 -50.49 -83.14 -45.39
CA ILE A 11 -50.09 -82.04 -46.27
C ILE A 11 -50.68 -80.71 -45.77
N VAL A 12 -49.83 -79.74 -45.43
CA VAL A 12 -50.23 -78.37 -45.04
C VAL A 12 -49.96 -77.41 -46.20
N THR A 13 -50.79 -76.37 -46.40
CA THR A 13 -50.56 -75.34 -47.43
C THR A 13 -50.90 -73.93 -46.98
N VAL A 14 -49.98 -72.98 -47.17
CA VAL A 14 -50.15 -71.56 -46.82
C VAL A 14 -50.56 -70.75 -48.04
N LEU A 15 -51.44 -69.75 -47.86
CA LEU A 15 -52.00 -68.89 -48.91
C LEU A 15 -51.92 -67.41 -48.54
N ALA A 16 -51.46 -66.58 -49.47
CA ALA A 16 -51.49 -65.11 -49.36
C ALA A 16 -52.03 -64.49 -50.66
N SER A 17 -52.71 -63.33 -50.57
CA SER A 17 -53.33 -62.67 -51.72
C SER A 17 -53.32 -61.14 -51.68
N THR A 18 -53.36 -60.51 -52.84
CA THR A 18 -53.50 -59.05 -53.03
C THR A 18 -54.40 -58.73 -54.23
N VAL A 19 -54.99 -57.54 -54.31
CA VAL A 19 -55.89 -57.13 -55.40
C VAL A 19 -55.31 -55.91 -56.12
N ILE A 20 -55.20 -56.00 -57.45
CA ILE A 20 -54.75 -54.91 -58.33
C ILE A 20 -55.74 -54.84 -59.50
N ASP A 21 -56.23 -53.64 -59.83
CA ASP A 21 -57.20 -53.37 -60.90
C ASP A 21 -58.44 -54.31 -60.90
N GLY A 22 -58.93 -54.66 -59.71
CA GLY A 22 -60.08 -55.54 -59.51
C GLY A 22 -59.79 -57.05 -59.62
N LEU A 23 -58.54 -57.44 -59.87
CA LEU A 23 -58.11 -58.84 -59.99
C LEU A 23 -57.31 -59.28 -58.75
N THR A 24 -57.70 -60.41 -58.16
CA THR A 24 -57.03 -60.98 -56.97
C THR A 24 -55.94 -61.98 -57.36
N TYR A 25 -54.70 -61.70 -56.95
CA TYR A 25 -53.52 -62.54 -57.09
C TYR A 25 -53.32 -63.41 -55.84
N TYR A 26 -52.79 -64.64 -55.99
CA TYR A 26 -52.61 -65.62 -54.90
C TYR A 26 -51.24 -66.34 -54.99
N ALA A 27 -50.65 -66.75 -53.84
CA ALA A 27 -49.43 -67.57 -53.73
C ALA A 27 -49.60 -68.81 -52.79
N ARG A 28 -48.89 -69.94 -53.00
CA ARG A 28 -49.08 -71.28 -52.34
C ARG A 28 -47.79 -72.11 -52.09
N GLN A 29 -47.75 -73.07 -51.12
CA GLN A 29 -46.62 -74.01 -50.78
C GLN A 29 -47.03 -75.30 -49.95
N THR A 30 -46.44 -76.55 -50.07
CA THR A 30 -47.10 -77.92 -49.77
C THR A 30 -46.19 -79.22 -49.42
N LEU A 31 -46.67 -80.44 -48.92
CA LEU A 31 -45.97 -81.78 -48.45
C LEU A 31 -46.63 -83.26 -48.70
N ALA A 32 -46.37 -84.45 -48.00
CA ALA A 32 -46.91 -85.92 -48.22
C ALA A 32 -46.68 -87.18 -47.18
N LYS A 33 -47.27 -88.46 -47.29
CA LYS A 33 -47.08 -89.77 -46.44
C LYS A 33 -47.67 -91.23 -46.91
N GLN A 34 -47.40 -92.48 -46.31
CA GLN A 34 -47.78 -93.94 -46.76
C GLN A 34 -47.93 -95.22 -45.72
N GLN A 35 -48.14 -96.57 -46.11
CA GLN A 35 -48.52 -97.83 -45.27
C GLN A 35 -48.02 -99.39 -45.56
N MET A 36 -48.78 -100.57 -45.40
CA MET A 36 -48.34 -102.03 -45.01
C MET A 36 -48.98 -103.42 -45.64
N LEU A 37 -48.79 -104.72 -45.10
CA LEU A 37 -48.93 -106.14 -45.74
C LEU A 37 -49.33 -107.49 -44.88
N ASP A 38 -49.39 -108.80 -45.41
CA ASP A 38 -49.94 -110.16 -44.86
C ASP A 38 -49.21 -111.59 -45.17
N LEU A 39 -49.52 -112.81 -44.55
CA LEU A 39 -48.64 -114.07 -44.36
C LEU A 39 -49.19 -115.58 -44.08
N ARG A 40 -49.60 -116.51 -45.01
CA ARG A 40 -49.95 -117.98 -44.68
C ARG A 40 -49.16 -119.12 -45.42
N PRO A 41 -48.75 -120.26 -44.78
CA PRO A 41 -47.98 -121.38 -45.42
C PRO A 41 -48.80 -122.41 -46.25
N PRO A 42 -48.19 -123.12 -47.23
CA PRO A 42 -48.83 -124.15 -48.08
C PRO A 42 -48.67 -125.63 -47.61
N PRO A 43 -49.49 -126.58 -48.13
CA PRO A 43 -49.38 -128.02 -47.86
C PRO A 43 -48.30 -128.74 -48.71
N ALA A 44 -48.08 -130.04 -48.47
CA ALA A 44 -47.15 -130.87 -49.25
C ALA A 44 -47.69 -131.20 -50.67
N PRO A 45 -46.84 -131.21 -51.72
CA PRO A 45 -47.20 -131.76 -53.03
C PRO A 45 -47.36 -133.29 -53.03
N ALA A 46 -48.06 -133.83 -54.02
CA ALA A 46 -48.26 -135.27 -54.20
C ALA A 46 -48.06 -135.72 -55.65
N GLY A 47 -47.85 -137.02 -55.86
CA GLY A 47 -47.81 -137.62 -57.20
C GLY A 47 -46.57 -137.29 -58.04
N LEU A 48 -45.42 -136.98 -57.41
CA LEU A 48 -44.16 -136.73 -58.13
C LEU A 48 -43.68 -138.00 -58.86
N ALA A 49 -43.66 -137.95 -60.18
CA ALA A 49 -43.09 -138.96 -61.09
C ALA A 49 -41.89 -138.38 -61.86
N ALA A 50 -40.96 -139.23 -62.26
CA ALA A 50 -39.76 -138.88 -63.03
C ALA A 50 -39.60 -139.82 -64.24
N THR A 51 -39.35 -139.25 -65.42
CA THR A 51 -39.22 -139.97 -66.69
C THR A 51 -37.90 -139.58 -67.38
N GLY A 52 -37.16 -140.58 -67.85
CA GLY A 52 -35.85 -140.41 -68.49
C GLY A 52 -35.90 -140.09 -69.97
N HIS A 53 -35.02 -139.21 -70.42
CA HIS A 53 -34.71 -138.94 -71.82
C HIS A 53 -33.18 -138.83 -72.01
N PRO A 54 -32.66 -138.79 -73.24
CA PRO A 54 -31.25 -138.44 -73.47
C PRO A 54 -30.93 -137.06 -72.85
N ALA A 55 -29.80 -136.99 -72.15
CA ALA A 55 -29.29 -135.83 -71.40
C ALA A 55 -30.21 -135.17 -70.33
N THR A 56 -31.47 -135.61 -70.17
CA THR A 56 -32.49 -134.92 -69.36
C THR A 56 -33.40 -135.90 -68.58
N ILE A 57 -33.98 -135.43 -67.47
CA ILE A 57 -35.04 -136.14 -66.74
C ILE A 57 -36.23 -135.17 -66.60
N SER A 58 -37.40 -135.57 -67.06
CA SER A 58 -38.63 -134.79 -66.91
C SER A 58 -39.41 -135.24 -65.67
N LEU A 59 -39.83 -134.29 -64.85
CA LEU A 59 -40.60 -134.48 -63.62
C LEU A 59 -42.02 -133.94 -63.80
N THR A 60 -43.01 -134.62 -63.22
CA THR A 60 -44.42 -134.17 -63.19
C THR A 60 -45.06 -134.46 -61.84
N TRP A 61 -46.02 -133.63 -61.39
CA TRP A 61 -46.73 -133.82 -60.12
C TRP A 61 -48.19 -133.33 -60.13
N ALA A 62 -48.95 -133.68 -59.10
CA ALA A 62 -50.37 -133.30 -58.97
C ALA A 62 -50.55 -131.85 -58.47
N ALA A 63 -51.71 -131.25 -58.77
CA ALA A 63 -52.07 -129.89 -58.35
C ALA A 63 -52.06 -129.70 -56.81
N PRO A 64 -51.89 -128.46 -56.30
CA PRO A 64 -52.21 -128.14 -54.91
C PRO A 64 -53.74 -128.31 -54.65
N PRO A 65 -54.16 -128.54 -53.40
CA PRO A 65 -55.58 -128.56 -53.03
C PRO A 65 -56.32 -127.27 -53.39
N VAL A 66 -57.54 -127.40 -53.91
CA VAL A 66 -58.34 -126.31 -54.52
C VAL A 66 -58.67 -125.15 -53.55
N ASN A 67 -58.54 -125.39 -52.24
CA ASN A 67 -58.77 -124.40 -51.19
C ASN A 67 -57.52 -123.56 -50.82
N TYR A 68 -56.37 -123.75 -51.48
CA TYR A 68 -55.14 -122.97 -51.22
C TYR A 68 -54.76 -122.05 -52.39
N ASN A 69 -55.17 -120.78 -52.30
CA ASN A 69 -54.98 -119.78 -53.36
C ASN A 69 -53.72 -118.91 -53.21
N ASN A 70 -52.96 -119.04 -52.11
CA ASN A 70 -51.79 -118.20 -51.81
C ASN A 70 -50.46 -118.78 -52.35
N LEU A 71 -50.52 -119.71 -53.31
CA LEU A 71 -49.32 -120.29 -53.91
C LEU A 71 -48.58 -119.24 -54.76
N SER A 72 -47.26 -119.27 -54.67
CA SER A 72 -46.35 -118.58 -55.60
C SER A 72 -45.81 -119.56 -56.62
N HIS A 73 -45.07 -120.58 -56.17
CA HIS A 73 -44.37 -121.54 -57.04
C HIS A 73 -44.08 -122.85 -56.30
N THR A 74 -43.64 -123.86 -57.06
CA THR A 74 -43.08 -125.13 -56.55
C THR A 74 -41.56 -125.05 -56.57
N GLU A 75 -40.88 -125.44 -55.50
CA GLU A 75 -39.43 -125.65 -55.48
C GLU A 75 -39.10 -127.11 -55.77
N VAL A 76 -38.15 -127.34 -56.69
CA VAL A 76 -37.67 -128.67 -57.11
C VAL A 76 -36.24 -128.89 -56.61
N TRP A 77 -36.03 -129.97 -55.87
CA TRP A 77 -34.79 -130.31 -55.19
C TRP A 77 -34.25 -131.65 -55.70
N ARG A 78 -32.92 -131.76 -55.83
CA ARG A 78 -32.24 -132.91 -56.45
C ARG A 78 -31.00 -133.32 -55.68
N ALA A 79 -30.80 -134.63 -55.51
CA ALA A 79 -29.57 -135.23 -55.00
C ALA A 79 -29.03 -136.33 -55.94
N THR A 80 -27.75 -136.66 -55.77
CA THR A 80 -27.09 -137.82 -56.39
C THR A 80 -27.38 -139.14 -55.67
N VAL A 81 -27.83 -139.06 -54.41
CA VAL A 81 -28.15 -140.18 -53.51
C VAL A 81 -29.53 -139.97 -52.89
N ASN A 82 -30.18 -141.03 -52.38
CA ASN A 82 -31.52 -140.94 -51.80
C ASN A 82 -31.51 -140.40 -50.34
N ASP A 83 -30.94 -139.21 -50.16
CA ASP A 83 -30.86 -138.50 -48.88
C ASP A 83 -31.12 -137.01 -49.13
N PHE A 84 -32.22 -136.48 -48.58
CA PHE A 84 -32.60 -135.09 -48.76
C PHE A 84 -31.56 -134.09 -48.18
N SER A 85 -30.74 -134.50 -47.20
CA SER A 85 -29.68 -133.64 -46.67
C SER A 85 -28.60 -133.29 -47.69
N LYS A 86 -28.54 -134.02 -48.81
CA LYS A 86 -27.67 -133.79 -49.96
C LYS A 86 -28.39 -133.19 -51.17
N ALA A 87 -29.68 -132.87 -51.03
CA ALA A 87 -30.46 -132.27 -52.09
C ALA A 87 -30.17 -130.76 -52.20
N ALA A 88 -29.93 -130.29 -53.42
CA ALA A 88 -29.86 -128.87 -53.74
C ALA A 88 -31.12 -128.45 -54.50
N LEU A 89 -31.57 -127.21 -54.30
CA LEU A 89 -32.61 -126.59 -55.13
C LEU A 89 -32.08 -126.47 -56.56
N VAL A 90 -32.72 -127.15 -57.51
CA VAL A 90 -32.33 -127.13 -58.94
C VAL A 90 -33.25 -126.28 -59.80
N GLY A 91 -34.44 -125.95 -59.30
CA GLY A 91 -35.34 -125.08 -60.02
C GLY A 91 -36.57 -124.67 -59.23
N ARG A 92 -37.29 -123.71 -59.80
CA ARG A 92 -38.62 -123.31 -59.38
C ARG A 92 -39.55 -123.47 -60.57
N ALA A 93 -40.71 -124.05 -60.34
CA ALA A 93 -41.72 -124.32 -61.34
C ALA A 93 -43.05 -123.70 -60.90
N ASP A 94 -43.52 -122.73 -61.67
CA ASP A 94 -44.85 -122.14 -61.50
C ASP A 94 -45.97 -123.08 -62.01
N GLY A 95 -45.58 -124.06 -62.84
CA GLY A 95 -46.42 -125.15 -63.34
C GLY A 95 -46.35 -126.44 -62.50
N ARG A 96 -46.69 -127.57 -63.14
CA ARG A 96 -46.76 -128.91 -62.53
C ARG A 96 -45.72 -129.89 -63.08
N GLU A 97 -44.74 -129.36 -63.80
CA GLU A 97 -43.70 -130.11 -64.47
C GLU A 97 -42.37 -129.35 -64.41
N PHE A 98 -41.27 -130.09 -64.51
CA PHE A 98 -39.91 -129.54 -64.55
C PHE A 98 -38.98 -130.51 -65.28
N THR A 99 -38.31 -130.07 -66.34
CA THR A 99 -37.28 -130.86 -67.02
C THR A 99 -35.90 -130.45 -66.51
N ASP A 100 -35.18 -131.42 -65.95
CA ASP A 100 -33.85 -131.23 -65.40
C ASP A 100 -32.76 -131.75 -66.37
N PRO A 101 -31.87 -130.89 -66.90
CA PRO A 101 -30.72 -131.30 -67.69
C PRO A 101 -29.64 -131.89 -66.77
N VAL A 102 -29.59 -133.22 -66.70
CA VAL A 102 -28.67 -133.97 -65.83
C VAL A 102 -27.44 -134.54 -66.53
N GLY A 103 -27.39 -134.51 -67.86
CA GLY A 103 -26.42 -135.25 -68.67
C GLY A 103 -26.87 -136.68 -68.96
N ALA A 104 -26.25 -137.35 -69.94
CA ALA A 104 -26.63 -138.71 -70.36
C ALA A 104 -26.12 -139.79 -69.38
N GLY A 105 -26.93 -140.81 -69.11
CA GLY A 105 -26.56 -141.97 -68.28
C GLY A 105 -26.61 -141.73 -66.77
N VAL A 106 -27.37 -140.72 -66.31
CA VAL A 106 -27.28 -140.18 -64.96
C VAL A 106 -28.56 -140.48 -64.16
N PHE A 107 -28.39 -141.09 -62.99
CA PHE A 107 -29.45 -141.29 -62.00
C PHE A 107 -29.48 -140.13 -60.98
N ARG A 108 -30.69 -139.70 -60.60
CA ARG A 108 -30.92 -138.64 -59.61
C ARG A 108 -32.18 -138.92 -58.77
N TYR A 109 -32.19 -138.42 -57.55
CA TYR A 109 -33.34 -138.48 -56.64
C TYR A 109 -33.92 -137.07 -56.48
N TYR A 110 -35.25 -136.97 -56.49
CA TYR A 110 -35.96 -135.70 -56.51
C TYR A 110 -37.02 -135.57 -55.42
N TRP A 111 -37.17 -134.33 -54.93
CA TRP A 111 -38.19 -133.90 -53.99
C TRP A 111 -38.75 -132.56 -54.44
N ILE A 112 -39.99 -132.26 -54.07
CA ILE A 112 -40.66 -130.99 -54.36
C ILE A 112 -41.40 -130.45 -53.15
N ARG A 113 -41.52 -129.12 -53.03
CA ARG A 113 -42.40 -128.45 -52.05
C ARG A 113 -43.07 -127.20 -52.64
N TYR A 114 -44.15 -126.75 -52.03
CA TYR A 114 -44.85 -125.51 -52.39
C TYR A 114 -44.36 -124.31 -51.58
N ILE A 115 -44.37 -123.10 -52.17
CA ILE A 115 -43.99 -121.81 -51.54
C ILE A 115 -45.12 -120.78 -51.71
N SER A 116 -45.44 -120.00 -50.67
CA SER A 116 -46.47 -118.95 -50.74
C SER A 116 -46.00 -117.62 -51.32
N ARG A 117 -46.93 -116.70 -51.66
CA ARG A 117 -46.60 -115.34 -52.16
C ARG A 117 -45.90 -114.44 -51.14
N ALA A 118 -45.99 -114.77 -49.86
CA ALA A 118 -45.22 -114.15 -48.79
C ALA A 118 -43.85 -114.84 -48.56
N SER A 119 -43.41 -115.68 -49.51
CA SER A 119 -42.16 -116.46 -49.45
C SER A 119 -42.09 -117.48 -48.30
N ILE A 120 -43.23 -117.99 -47.83
CA ILE A 120 -43.28 -118.98 -46.73
C ILE A 120 -43.31 -120.40 -47.31
N PRO A 121 -42.37 -121.29 -46.93
CA PRO A 121 -42.29 -122.65 -47.46
C PRO A 121 -43.25 -123.64 -46.79
N GLY A 122 -43.73 -124.61 -47.56
CA GLY A 122 -44.44 -125.79 -47.07
C GLY A 122 -43.54 -127.03 -46.92
N PRO A 123 -44.09 -128.16 -46.46
CA PRO A 123 -43.39 -129.45 -46.38
C PRO A 123 -43.13 -130.07 -47.76
N TYR A 124 -42.14 -130.98 -47.81
CA TYR A 124 -41.78 -131.74 -49.02
C TYR A 124 -42.77 -132.88 -49.29
N ASN A 125 -42.82 -133.35 -50.54
CA ASN A 125 -43.73 -134.40 -51.00
C ASN A 125 -43.57 -135.76 -50.31
N ASN A 126 -42.35 -136.12 -49.89
CA ASN A 126 -42.05 -137.34 -49.14
C ASN A 126 -40.68 -137.22 -48.45
N SER A 127 -40.32 -138.14 -47.56
CA SER A 127 -38.97 -138.23 -46.99
C SER A 127 -37.97 -138.89 -47.96
N SER A 128 -38.38 -139.96 -48.64
CA SER A 128 -37.60 -140.61 -49.71
C SER A 128 -37.86 -139.95 -51.07
N GLY A 129 -36.81 -139.74 -51.86
CA GLY A 129 -36.88 -139.07 -53.16
C GLY A 129 -37.37 -139.97 -54.27
N THR A 130 -38.10 -139.40 -55.23
CA THR A 130 -38.47 -140.07 -56.48
C THR A 130 -37.23 -140.20 -57.35
N VAL A 131 -36.88 -141.43 -57.75
CA VAL A 131 -35.72 -141.68 -58.63
C VAL A 131 -36.09 -141.44 -60.10
N GLY A 132 -35.20 -140.78 -60.84
CA GLY A 132 -35.22 -140.69 -62.29
C GLY A 132 -33.84 -141.05 -62.87
N ALA A 133 -33.81 -141.48 -64.13
CA ALA A 133 -32.60 -141.93 -64.81
C ALA A 133 -32.60 -141.44 -66.26
N SER A 134 -31.56 -140.73 -66.71
CA SER A 134 -31.36 -140.42 -68.13
C SER A 134 -30.61 -141.56 -68.84
N ASN A 135 -30.89 -141.77 -70.13
CA ASN A 135 -30.27 -142.84 -70.92
C ASN A 135 -28.79 -142.53 -71.22
N SER A 136 -27.92 -143.54 -71.24
CA SER A 136 -26.46 -143.42 -71.48
C SER A 136 -26.08 -143.43 -72.96
N GLU A 137 -25.06 -142.66 -73.33
CA GLU A 137 -24.69 -142.36 -74.72
C GLU A 137 -23.25 -142.82 -75.03
N VAL A 138 -23.04 -144.14 -75.10
CA VAL A 138 -21.69 -144.75 -75.18
C VAL A 138 -21.33 -145.27 -76.59
N GLU A 139 -22.30 -145.48 -77.49
CA GLU A 139 -22.04 -145.83 -78.90
C GLU A 139 -21.96 -144.64 -79.88
N HIS A 140 -22.10 -143.37 -79.43
CA HIS A 140 -21.87 -142.20 -80.30
C HIS A 140 -20.47 -141.58 -80.14
N LEU A 141 -19.80 -141.77 -79.00
CA LEU A 141 -18.53 -141.09 -78.63
C LEU A 141 -17.24 -141.83 -79.04
N LEU A 142 -17.36 -142.92 -79.80
CA LEU A 142 -16.27 -143.71 -80.42
C LEU A 142 -15.60 -143.07 -81.66
N GLY A 143 -16.16 -143.36 -82.83
CA GLY A 143 -15.33 -143.66 -84.01
C GLY A 143 -14.56 -142.50 -84.66
N VAL A 144 -14.99 -141.24 -84.49
CA VAL A 144 -14.67 -140.15 -85.42
C VAL A 144 -14.67 -138.79 -84.70
N LEU A 145 -13.93 -138.56 -83.62
CA LEU A 145 -12.49 -138.18 -83.61
C LEU A 145 -11.83 -137.85 -84.97
N THR A 146 -12.62 -137.35 -85.93
CA THR A 146 -12.26 -136.88 -87.26
C THR A 146 -13.44 -136.09 -87.89
N GLU A 147 -14.32 -135.36 -87.18
CA GLU A 147 -14.08 -134.23 -86.23
C GLU A 147 -12.81 -133.42 -86.57
N LYS A 148 -12.66 -132.59 -87.61
CA LYS A 148 -13.54 -131.95 -88.61
C LYS A 148 -14.44 -130.78 -88.18
N LEU A 149 -13.74 -129.71 -87.75
CA LEU A 149 -13.90 -128.33 -88.26
C LEU A 149 -14.95 -128.10 -89.37
N THR A 150 -15.88 -127.18 -89.12
CA THR A 150 -16.61 -126.39 -90.13
C THR A 150 -16.88 -124.96 -89.59
N GLU A 151 -17.00 -123.98 -90.49
CA GLU A 151 -16.79 -122.55 -90.21
C GLU A 151 -17.82 -121.88 -89.28
N ASP A 152 -19.06 -122.40 -89.21
CA ASP A 152 -20.20 -121.68 -88.63
C ASP A 152 -20.09 -121.38 -87.11
N GLN A 153 -19.31 -122.18 -86.37
CA GLN A 153 -19.08 -121.94 -84.94
C GLN A 153 -18.17 -120.72 -84.67
N LEU A 154 -17.31 -120.34 -85.61
CA LEU A 154 -16.37 -119.23 -85.41
C LEU A 154 -17.08 -117.86 -85.49
N ALA A 155 -18.04 -117.71 -86.41
CA ALA A 155 -18.76 -116.45 -86.62
C ALA A 155 -19.55 -115.99 -85.39
N SER A 156 -20.26 -116.91 -84.73
CA SER A 156 -21.07 -116.62 -83.54
C SER A 156 -20.23 -116.10 -82.36
N SER A 157 -19.02 -116.66 -82.18
CA SER A 157 -18.10 -116.28 -81.11
C SER A 157 -17.47 -114.89 -81.30
N LEU A 158 -17.24 -114.45 -82.55
CA LEU A 158 -16.78 -113.08 -82.81
C LEU A 158 -17.89 -112.04 -82.59
N SER A 159 -19.12 -112.31 -83.04
CA SER A 159 -20.22 -111.34 -82.94
C SER A 159 -20.52 -110.95 -81.48
N SER A 160 -20.62 -111.93 -80.59
CA SER A 160 -20.88 -111.66 -79.16
C SER A 160 -19.77 -110.88 -78.43
N LYS A 161 -18.57 -110.77 -79.01
CA LYS A 161 -17.49 -109.90 -78.50
C LYS A 161 -17.55 -108.49 -79.06
N ILE A 162 -18.12 -108.29 -80.25
CA ILE A 162 -18.29 -106.97 -80.87
C ILE A 162 -19.38 -106.18 -80.11
N ASP A 163 -20.51 -106.82 -79.76
CA ASP A 163 -21.59 -106.22 -78.96
C ASP A 163 -21.14 -105.66 -77.59
N LEU A 164 -20.04 -106.20 -77.03
CA LEU A 164 -19.46 -105.72 -75.77
C LEU A 164 -18.65 -104.43 -75.92
N ILE A 165 -18.13 -104.15 -77.12
CA ILE A 165 -17.39 -102.92 -77.42
C ILE A 165 -18.38 -101.76 -77.60
N GLU A 166 -19.48 -102.00 -78.33
CA GLU A 166 -20.54 -101.01 -78.58
C GLU A 166 -21.17 -100.48 -77.26
N LYS A 167 -21.41 -101.37 -76.29
CA LYS A 167 -21.93 -100.99 -74.96
C LYS A 167 -20.97 -100.17 -74.09
N LEU A 168 -19.66 -100.26 -74.33
CA LEU A 168 -18.69 -99.41 -73.63
C LEU A 168 -18.72 -97.98 -74.17
N GLU A 169 -18.90 -97.83 -75.48
CA GLU A 169 -19.04 -96.53 -76.16
C GLU A 169 -20.34 -95.82 -75.74
N GLU A 170 -21.44 -96.56 -75.62
CA GLU A 170 -22.73 -96.05 -75.10
C GLU A 170 -22.69 -95.64 -73.62
N THR A 171 -21.84 -96.27 -72.80
CA THR A 171 -21.75 -96.00 -71.35
C THR A 171 -20.84 -94.81 -71.00
N TYR A 172 -19.76 -94.60 -71.75
CA TYR A 172 -18.72 -93.60 -71.40
C TYR A 172 -18.54 -92.47 -72.44
N GLY A 173 -19.16 -92.59 -73.62
CA GLY A 173 -19.00 -91.63 -74.71
C GLY A 173 -17.63 -91.71 -75.39
N ASP A 174 -17.48 -90.94 -76.47
CA ASP A 174 -16.23 -90.88 -77.24
C ASP A 174 -15.18 -89.95 -76.59
N THR A 175 -13.96 -89.97 -77.13
CA THR A 175 -12.87 -89.12 -76.63
C THR A 175 -13.11 -87.61 -76.84
N ALA A 176 -13.93 -87.22 -77.83
CA ALA A 176 -14.26 -85.81 -78.06
C ALA A 176 -15.19 -85.24 -76.96
N SER A 177 -16.12 -86.05 -76.46
CA SER A 177 -17.06 -85.67 -75.39
C SER A 177 -16.34 -85.36 -74.06
N ALA A 178 -15.31 -86.15 -73.74
CA ALA A 178 -14.42 -85.89 -72.60
C ALA A 178 -13.59 -84.60 -72.80
N ALA A 179 -13.03 -84.39 -74.00
CA ALA A 179 -12.25 -83.20 -74.32
C ALA A 179 -13.08 -81.89 -74.25
N ALA A 180 -14.33 -81.92 -74.71
CA ALA A 180 -15.25 -80.79 -74.61
C ALA A 180 -15.54 -80.39 -73.15
N SER A 181 -15.71 -81.38 -72.27
CA SER A 181 -15.94 -81.16 -70.83
C SER A 181 -14.72 -80.53 -70.14
N ALA A 182 -13.51 -80.98 -70.48
CA ALA A 182 -12.27 -80.39 -69.97
C ALA A 182 -12.08 -78.93 -70.45
N ALA A 183 -12.41 -78.64 -71.71
CA ALA A 183 -12.36 -77.28 -72.25
C ALA A 183 -13.36 -76.33 -71.55
N ALA A 184 -14.56 -76.81 -71.24
CA ALA A 184 -15.56 -76.04 -70.48
C ALA A 184 -15.10 -75.73 -69.04
N ALA A 185 -14.45 -76.68 -68.37
CA ALA A 185 -13.87 -76.46 -67.04
C ALA A 185 -12.76 -75.39 -67.07
N ALA A 186 -11.82 -75.48 -68.03
CA ALA A 186 -10.75 -74.49 -68.19
C ALA A 186 -11.27 -73.07 -68.53
N LEU A 187 -12.37 -72.98 -69.29
CA LEU A 187 -13.04 -71.70 -69.56
C LEU A 187 -13.70 -71.11 -68.30
N SER A 188 -14.24 -71.94 -67.42
CA SER A 188 -14.82 -71.53 -66.13
C SER A 188 -13.74 -71.02 -65.16
N GLU A 189 -12.61 -71.73 -65.08
CA GLU A 189 -11.44 -71.34 -64.28
C GLU A 189 -10.87 -69.99 -64.74
N ALA A 190 -10.64 -69.82 -66.04
CA ALA A 190 -10.19 -68.55 -66.62
C ALA A 190 -11.20 -67.39 -66.45
N ALA A 191 -12.49 -67.66 -66.26
CA ALA A 191 -13.49 -66.66 -65.93
C ALA A 191 -13.45 -66.26 -64.44
N ALA A 192 -13.20 -67.23 -63.55
CA ALA A 192 -13.00 -66.98 -62.12
C ALA A 192 -11.76 -66.11 -61.86
N ASP A 193 -10.62 -66.44 -62.49
CA ASP A 193 -9.38 -65.64 -62.38
C ASP A 193 -9.58 -64.18 -62.82
N LYS A 194 -10.32 -63.96 -63.91
CA LYS A 194 -10.69 -62.62 -64.38
C LYS A 194 -11.59 -61.88 -63.38
N ALA A 195 -12.48 -62.58 -62.70
CA ALA A 195 -13.32 -61.98 -61.65
C ALA A 195 -12.49 -61.59 -60.42
N VAL A 196 -11.56 -62.46 -59.97
CA VAL A 196 -10.61 -62.18 -58.89
C VAL A 196 -9.72 -60.98 -59.23
N GLY A 197 -9.17 -60.93 -60.45
CA GLY A 197 -8.36 -59.80 -60.91
C GLY A 197 -9.12 -58.46 -60.91
N ARG A 198 -10.41 -58.47 -61.29
CA ARG A 198 -11.27 -57.28 -61.21
C ARG A 198 -11.60 -56.90 -59.77
N ALA A 199 -11.84 -57.86 -58.89
CA ALA A 199 -12.06 -57.60 -57.46
C ALA A 199 -10.85 -56.89 -56.83
N GLY A 200 -9.62 -57.39 -57.08
CA GLY A 200 -8.40 -56.74 -56.61
C GLY A 200 -8.20 -55.31 -57.15
N GLN A 201 -8.60 -55.04 -58.40
CA GLN A 201 -8.57 -53.68 -58.95
C GLN A 201 -9.55 -52.73 -58.24
N TYR A 202 -10.73 -53.21 -57.85
CA TYR A 202 -11.68 -52.41 -57.06
C TYR A 202 -11.18 -52.15 -55.62
N GLU A 203 -10.54 -53.14 -54.99
CA GLU A 203 -9.93 -53.01 -53.66
C GLU A 203 -8.78 -51.99 -53.65
N VAL A 204 -7.89 -52.04 -54.65
CA VAL A 204 -6.83 -51.03 -54.82
C VAL A 204 -7.42 -49.62 -55.06
N SER A 205 -8.52 -49.54 -55.82
CA SER A 205 -9.20 -48.27 -56.11
C SER A 205 -9.90 -47.67 -54.89
N SER A 206 -10.52 -48.50 -54.05
CA SER A 206 -11.16 -48.05 -52.80
C SER A 206 -10.11 -47.65 -51.76
N ALA A 207 -9.03 -48.42 -51.60
CA ALA A 207 -7.90 -48.07 -50.74
C ALA A 207 -7.23 -46.74 -51.15
N SER A 208 -7.01 -46.53 -52.46
CA SER A 208 -6.50 -45.24 -52.96
C SER A 208 -7.45 -44.07 -52.67
N SER A 209 -8.76 -44.31 -52.71
CA SER A 209 -9.77 -43.29 -52.41
C SER A 209 -9.83 -42.96 -50.90
N ALA A 210 -9.70 -43.97 -50.04
CA ALA A 210 -9.60 -43.80 -48.59
C ALA A 210 -8.34 -42.99 -48.20
N ALA A 211 -7.17 -43.36 -48.73
CA ALA A 211 -5.92 -42.65 -48.46
C ALA A 211 -5.95 -41.17 -48.92
N LYS A 212 -6.65 -40.87 -50.03
CA LYS A 212 -6.91 -39.48 -50.47
C LYS A 212 -7.80 -38.73 -49.48
N ALA A 213 -8.87 -39.36 -48.99
CA ALA A 213 -9.77 -38.76 -48.00
C ALA A 213 -9.06 -38.50 -46.66
N GLU A 214 -8.21 -39.42 -46.19
CA GLU A 214 -7.37 -39.24 -45.00
C GLU A 214 -6.37 -38.08 -45.18
N THR A 215 -5.71 -38.00 -46.35
CA THR A 215 -4.78 -36.91 -46.66
C THR A 215 -5.50 -35.56 -46.67
N GLU A 216 -6.71 -35.49 -47.21
CA GLU A 216 -7.47 -34.25 -47.28
C GLU A 216 -8.07 -33.85 -45.92
N ALA A 217 -8.49 -34.81 -45.10
CA ALA A 217 -8.85 -34.58 -43.70
C ALA A 217 -7.67 -34.03 -42.88
N ALA A 218 -6.45 -34.54 -43.13
CA ALA A 218 -5.24 -34.02 -42.51
C ALA A 218 -4.95 -32.56 -42.95
N ARG A 219 -5.11 -32.22 -44.24
CA ARG A 219 -4.99 -30.83 -44.73
C ARG A 219 -6.03 -29.90 -44.11
N ALA A 220 -7.29 -30.32 -44.04
CA ALA A 220 -8.36 -29.55 -43.42
C ALA A 220 -8.08 -29.29 -41.93
N SER A 221 -7.53 -30.28 -41.21
CA SER A 221 -7.07 -30.12 -39.83
C SER A 221 -5.92 -29.10 -39.71
N SER A 222 -4.92 -29.16 -40.61
CA SER A 222 -3.83 -28.18 -40.66
C SER A 222 -4.33 -26.75 -40.91
N PHE A 223 -5.20 -26.54 -41.90
CA PHE A 223 -5.80 -25.23 -42.17
C PHE A 223 -6.65 -24.70 -41.00
N SER A 224 -7.35 -25.59 -40.28
CA SER A 224 -8.05 -25.23 -39.05
C SER A 224 -7.09 -24.72 -37.97
N GLY A 225 -5.95 -25.39 -37.79
CA GLY A 225 -4.87 -24.94 -36.90
C GLY A 225 -4.25 -23.60 -37.30
N GLU A 226 -3.96 -23.39 -38.58
CA GLU A 226 -3.46 -22.11 -39.12
C GLU A 226 -4.47 -20.97 -38.94
N SER A 227 -5.76 -21.25 -39.12
CA SER A 227 -6.85 -20.28 -38.88
C SER A 227 -6.95 -19.92 -37.39
N ALA A 228 -6.87 -20.91 -36.49
CA ALA A 228 -6.86 -20.69 -35.03
C ALA A 228 -5.62 -19.89 -34.58
N GLN A 229 -4.45 -20.16 -35.16
CA GLN A 229 -3.24 -19.37 -34.91
C GLN A 229 -3.39 -17.94 -35.44
N SER A 230 -4.00 -17.76 -36.62
CA SER A 230 -4.27 -16.44 -37.20
C SER A 230 -5.23 -15.62 -36.35
N ALA A 231 -6.28 -16.24 -35.80
CA ALA A 231 -7.19 -15.61 -34.84
C ALA A 231 -6.47 -15.23 -33.53
N THR A 232 -5.55 -16.08 -33.06
CA THR A 232 -4.70 -15.79 -31.88
C THR A 232 -3.77 -14.60 -32.13
N ASN A 233 -3.13 -14.55 -33.30
CA ASN A 233 -2.28 -13.43 -33.72
C ASN A 233 -3.09 -12.13 -33.83
N ALA A 234 -4.30 -12.18 -34.41
CA ALA A 234 -5.19 -11.03 -34.50
C ALA A 234 -5.61 -10.51 -33.11
N LYS A 235 -5.92 -11.41 -32.17
CA LYS A 235 -6.21 -11.04 -30.76
C LYS A 235 -4.99 -10.38 -30.08
N GLY A 236 -3.79 -10.89 -30.32
CA GLY A 236 -2.54 -10.28 -29.83
C GLY A 236 -2.32 -8.87 -30.38
N SER A 237 -2.55 -8.68 -31.69
CA SER A 237 -2.47 -7.37 -32.35
C SER A 237 -3.52 -6.38 -31.82
N ALA A 238 -4.74 -6.84 -31.56
CA ALA A 238 -5.78 -6.01 -30.95
C ALA A 238 -5.40 -5.55 -29.53
N ALA A 239 -4.92 -6.45 -28.68
CA ALA A 239 -4.44 -6.10 -27.33
C ALA A 239 -3.23 -5.14 -27.37
N ALA A 240 -2.32 -5.29 -28.34
CA ALA A 240 -1.21 -4.36 -28.54
C ALA A 240 -1.69 -2.96 -28.99
N ALA A 241 -2.73 -2.89 -29.83
CA ALA A 241 -3.36 -1.63 -30.23
C ALA A 241 -4.10 -0.95 -29.06
N GLU A 242 -4.83 -1.71 -28.24
CA GLU A 242 -5.47 -1.21 -27.01
C GLU A 242 -4.43 -0.63 -26.03
N ASN A 243 -3.35 -1.36 -25.77
CA ASN A 243 -2.27 -0.88 -24.91
C ASN A 243 -1.60 0.39 -25.48
N SER A 244 -1.41 0.45 -26.81
CA SER A 244 -0.88 1.64 -27.48
C SER A 244 -1.82 2.85 -27.37
N ALA A 245 -3.14 2.64 -27.44
CA ALA A 245 -4.14 3.68 -27.22
C ALA A 245 -4.16 4.18 -25.77
N ILE A 246 -3.99 3.28 -24.78
CA ILE A 246 -3.85 3.66 -23.37
C ILE A 246 -2.60 4.52 -23.15
N VAL A 247 -1.45 4.13 -23.70
CA VAL A 247 -0.20 4.91 -23.62
C VAL A 247 -0.33 6.26 -24.32
N ALA A 248 -1.02 6.34 -25.46
CA ALA A 248 -1.31 7.59 -26.14
C ALA A 248 -2.21 8.51 -25.29
N ALA A 249 -3.26 7.97 -24.66
CA ALA A 249 -4.14 8.73 -23.76
C ALA A 249 -3.40 9.23 -22.51
N GLN A 250 -2.54 8.40 -21.90
CA GLN A 250 -1.67 8.81 -20.79
C GLN A 250 -0.70 9.93 -21.22
N SER A 251 -0.11 9.82 -22.41
CA SER A 251 0.78 10.84 -22.97
C SER A 251 0.05 12.17 -23.20
N ALA A 252 -1.19 12.12 -23.72
CA ALA A 252 -2.04 13.30 -23.87
C ALA A 252 -2.42 13.93 -22.51
N ASN A 253 -2.72 13.13 -21.49
CA ASN A 253 -2.97 13.63 -20.13
C ASN A 253 -1.73 14.29 -19.50
N THR A 254 -0.54 13.73 -19.72
CA THR A 254 0.73 14.33 -19.28
C THR A 254 1.04 15.63 -20.03
N ALA A 255 0.78 15.68 -21.34
CA ALA A 255 0.88 16.90 -22.13
C ALA A 255 -0.13 17.98 -21.66
N GLY A 256 -1.36 17.58 -21.30
CA GLY A 256 -2.37 18.48 -20.73
C GLY A 256 -1.96 19.06 -19.38
N GLN A 257 -1.41 18.24 -18.47
CA GLN A 257 -0.83 18.72 -17.21
C GLN A 257 0.36 19.66 -17.43
N SER A 258 1.25 19.34 -18.39
CA SER A 258 2.37 20.20 -18.76
C SER A 258 1.90 21.56 -19.30
N ALA A 259 0.84 21.56 -20.11
CA ALA A 259 0.21 22.79 -20.61
C ALA A 259 -0.41 23.62 -19.48
N GLN A 260 -1.08 22.98 -18.50
CA GLN A 260 -1.58 23.67 -17.31
C GLN A 260 -0.44 24.29 -16.48
N SER A 261 0.67 23.56 -16.27
CA SER A 261 1.86 24.11 -15.60
C SER A 261 2.47 25.28 -16.37
N ALA A 262 2.46 25.24 -17.71
CA ALA A 262 2.89 26.36 -18.55
C ALA A 262 1.94 27.57 -18.44
N VAL A 263 0.62 27.36 -18.35
CA VAL A 263 -0.37 28.42 -18.11
C VAL A 263 -0.17 29.05 -16.73
N ILE A 264 0.03 28.26 -15.66
CA ILE A 264 0.34 28.77 -14.32
C ILE A 264 1.66 29.55 -14.33
N SER A 265 2.68 29.04 -15.02
CA SER A 265 3.97 29.75 -15.17
C SER A 265 3.81 31.08 -15.90
N SER A 266 2.96 31.13 -16.94
CA SER A 266 2.61 32.36 -17.66
C SER A 266 1.81 33.34 -16.80
N GLN A 267 0.87 32.86 -15.98
CA GLN A 267 0.14 33.69 -15.01
C GLN A 267 1.06 34.24 -13.91
N ASN A 268 2.01 33.44 -13.41
CA ASN A 268 3.04 33.87 -12.47
C ASN A 268 3.97 34.91 -13.10
N ALA A 269 4.40 34.71 -14.35
CA ALA A 269 5.21 35.67 -15.09
C ALA A 269 4.45 36.98 -15.37
N SER A 270 3.16 36.90 -15.72
CA SER A 270 2.27 38.06 -15.87
C SER A 270 2.07 38.80 -14.56
N SER A 271 1.89 38.08 -13.45
CA SER A 271 1.79 38.66 -12.10
C SER A 271 3.10 39.33 -11.67
N ALA A 272 4.25 38.70 -11.95
CA ALA A 272 5.57 39.28 -11.72
C ALA A 272 5.79 40.52 -12.61
N ALA A 273 5.36 40.50 -13.87
CA ALA A 273 5.42 41.66 -14.76
C ALA A 273 4.49 42.79 -14.30
N ASN A 274 3.30 42.49 -13.79
CA ASN A 274 2.40 43.49 -13.18
C ASN A 274 2.98 44.05 -11.87
N ASN A 275 3.61 43.23 -11.03
CA ASN A 275 4.30 43.68 -9.82
C ASN A 275 5.55 44.52 -10.14
N ALA A 276 6.29 44.16 -11.18
CA ALA A 276 7.43 44.94 -11.69
C ALA A 276 6.95 46.25 -12.32
N LYS A 277 5.85 46.23 -13.07
CA LYS A 277 5.18 47.43 -13.60
C LYS A 277 4.70 48.33 -12.46
N GLY A 278 4.00 47.80 -11.46
CA GLY A 278 3.54 48.57 -10.31
C GLY A 278 4.69 49.14 -9.49
N SER A 279 5.78 48.38 -9.32
CA SER A 279 7.04 48.87 -8.73
C SER A 279 7.69 49.96 -9.58
N ALA A 280 7.65 49.85 -10.90
CA ALA A 280 8.18 50.85 -11.83
C ALA A 280 7.30 52.11 -11.93
N GLU A 281 5.97 51.97 -11.81
CA GLU A 281 5.01 53.08 -11.72
C GLU A 281 5.15 53.79 -10.37
N ALA A 282 5.29 53.07 -9.27
CA ALA A 282 5.63 53.63 -7.96
C ALA A 282 7.01 54.32 -7.99
N SER A 283 8.01 53.72 -8.66
CA SER A 283 9.33 54.34 -8.87
C SER A 283 9.27 55.56 -9.78
N ALA A 284 8.38 55.59 -10.77
CA ALA A 284 8.18 56.73 -11.67
C ALA A 284 7.42 57.87 -10.98
N GLN A 285 6.40 57.55 -10.17
CA GLN A 285 5.72 58.52 -9.30
C GLN A 285 6.69 59.08 -8.25
N PHE A 286 7.51 58.21 -7.65
CA PHE A 286 8.59 58.62 -6.76
C PHE A 286 9.62 59.49 -7.47
N LEU A 287 10.04 59.15 -8.69
CA LEU A 287 10.95 59.98 -9.49
C LEU A 287 10.32 61.32 -9.90
N GLN A 288 9.01 61.39 -10.15
CA GLN A 288 8.29 62.64 -10.42
C GLN A 288 8.15 63.51 -9.17
N GLN A 289 7.86 62.91 -8.00
CA GLN A 289 7.86 63.61 -6.72
C GLN A 289 9.28 64.07 -6.35
N ALA A 290 10.28 63.20 -6.53
CA ALA A 290 11.69 63.52 -6.35
C ALA A 290 12.17 64.59 -7.33
N GLN A 291 11.70 64.62 -8.58
CA GLN A 291 12.00 65.71 -9.52
C GLN A 291 11.27 67.00 -9.15
N ALA A 292 10.04 66.95 -8.63
CA ALA A 292 9.36 68.12 -8.08
C ALA A 292 10.09 68.68 -6.85
N ILE A 293 10.71 67.82 -6.02
CA ILE A 293 11.60 68.19 -4.91
C ILE A 293 12.98 68.68 -5.43
N LEU A 294 13.53 68.06 -6.48
CA LEU A 294 14.81 68.43 -7.11
C LEU A 294 14.71 69.70 -7.99
N THR A 295 13.51 70.26 -8.16
CA THR A 295 13.30 71.59 -8.75
C THR A 295 13.27 72.69 -7.67
N ASP A 296 13.70 72.38 -6.44
CA ASP A 296 14.27 73.34 -5.50
C ASP A 296 15.82 73.33 -5.67
N PRO A 297 16.50 74.46 -5.95
CA PRO A 297 17.89 74.44 -6.44
C PRO A 297 19.00 73.98 -5.47
N ILE A 298 18.70 73.50 -4.26
CA ILE A 298 19.68 73.49 -3.15
C ILE A 298 20.11 72.10 -2.61
N THR A 299 19.27 71.05 -2.55
CA THR A 299 19.70 69.73 -1.99
C THR A 299 18.97 68.50 -2.54
N GLY A 300 19.63 67.67 -3.36
CA GLY A 300 19.10 66.37 -3.83
C GLY A 300 19.06 65.26 -2.75
N LEU A 301 18.11 64.33 -2.91
CA LEU A 301 17.66 63.28 -1.98
C LEU A 301 18.72 62.31 -1.42
N VAL A 302 18.45 61.77 -0.21
CA VAL A 302 18.46 60.31 0.07
C VAL A 302 17.32 59.96 1.05
N ASP A 303 16.41 59.06 0.67
CA ASP A 303 15.47 58.43 1.62
C ASP A 303 16.13 57.31 2.42
N LYS A 304 15.91 57.30 3.73
CA LYS A 304 16.08 56.13 4.60
C LYS A 304 14.81 55.93 5.41
N TYR A 305 14.12 54.82 5.18
CA TYR A 305 13.01 54.40 6.04
C TYR A 305 13.50 54.24 7.49
N ALA A 306 12.75 54.83 8.43
CA ALA A 306 12.97 54.60 9.85
C ALA A 306 12.81 53.11 10.17
N ALA A 307 13.83 52.51 10.78
CA ALA A 307 13.88 51.10 11.13
C ALA A 307 13.68 50.90 12.63
N VAL A 308 12.72 50.05 13.00
CA VAL A 308 12.51 49.62 14.39
C VAL A 308 12.98 48.18 14.54
N LYS A 309 13.92 47.96 15.46
CA LYS A 309 14.46 46.63 15.80
C LYS A 309 14.16 46.31 17.26
N VAL A 310 13.37 45.26 17.49
CA VAL A 310 13.25 44.65 18.81
C VAL A 310 14.29 43.54 18.92
N GLN A 311 15.06 43.53 20.01
CA GLN A 311 16.01 42.46 20.32
C GLN A 311 15.61 41.82 21.65
N ALA A 312 15.32 40.52 21.62
CA ALA A 312 14.96 39.72 22.77
C ALA A 312 15.77 38.41 22.72
N ASP A 313 16.79 38.31 23.56
CA ASP A 313 17.75 37.20 23.56
C ASP A 313 17.93 36.65 24.98
N ALA A 314 18.03 35.34 25.11
CA ALA A 314 18.48 34.67 26.33
C ALA A 314 19.55 33.65 25.97
N THR A 315 20.72 33.76 26.60
CA THR A 315 21.89 32.92 26.32
C THR A 315 22.46 32.39 27.62
N ALA A 316 22.72 31.08 27.67
CA ALA A 316 23.41 30.44 28.78
C ALA A 316 24.79 29.95 28.30
N ASP A 317 25.85 30.53 28.87
CA ASP A 317 27.24 30.22 28.56
C ASP A 317 27.89 29.64 29.84
N SER A 318 28.60 28.52 29.72
CA SER A 318 29.20 27.82 30.87
C SER A 318 30.36 28.57 31.54
N VAL A 319 30.89 29.61 30.87
CA VAL A 319 31.97 30.48 31.36
C VAL A 319 31.44 31.87 31.73
N LYS A 320 30.46 32.40 30.99
CA LYS A 320 29.90 33.76 31.20
C LYS A 320 28.58 33.79 32.00
N GLY A 321 27.99 32.64 32.28
CA GLY A 321 26.72 32.50 32.98
C GLY A 321 25.50 32.74 32.09
N VAL A 322 24.33 32.88 32.71
CA VAL A 322 23.08 33.22 32.02
C VAL A 322 23.00 34.73 31.82
N VAL A 323 22.75 35.16 30.59
CA VAL A 323 22.46 36.54 30.21
C VAL A 323 21.11 36.59 29.49
N ALA A 324 20.24 37.50 29.90
CA ALA A 324 19.00 37.84 29.21
C ALA A 324 19.03 39.31 28.81
N LYS A 325 18.58 39.61 27.59
CA LYS A 325 18.50 40.95 27.02
C LYS A 325 17.12 41.19 26.42
N TYR A 326 16.55 42.35 26.69
CA TYR A 326 15.38 42.86 25.99
C TYR A 326 15.58 44.34 25.66
N GLY A 327 15.38 44.76 24.42
CA GLY A 327 15.48 46.17 24.05
C GLY A 327 14.83 46.50 22.72
N VAL A 328 14.52 47.77 22.55
CA VAL A 328 13.98 48.34 21.30
C VAL A 328 14.95 49.42 20.84
N GLN A 329 15.45 49.27 19.62
CA GLN A 329 16.24 50.26 18.91
C GLN A 329 15.39 50.86 17.79
N VAL A 330 15.43 52.18 17.64
CA VAL A 330 14.88 52.91 16.51
C VAL A 330 16.03 53.64 15.83
N ASP A 331 16.18 53.47 14.52
CA ASP A 331 17.08 54.24 13.68
C ASP A 331 16.24 55.05 12.69
N ALA A 332 16.29 56.37 12.80
CA ALA A 332 15.64 57.30 11.89
C ALA A 332 16.64 58.39 11.53
N ASP A 333 16.74 58.74 10.24
CA ASP A 333 17.61 59.80 9.72
C ASP A 333 19.10 59.67 10.13
N GLY A 334 19.56 58.43 10.40
CA GLY A 334 20.91 58.12 10.84
C GLY A 334 21.18 58.37 12.34
N VAL A 335 20.16 58.72 13.11
CA VAL A 335 20.22 58.86 14.57
C VAL A 335 19.55 57.64 15.20
N SER A 336 20.34 56.75 15.79
CA SER A 336 19.80 55.58 16.50
C SER A 336 19.60 55.85 18.00
N GLY A 337 18.40 55.56 18.49
CA GLY A 337 18.01 55.65 19.90
C GLY A 337 17.28 54.38 20.36
N GLY A 338 16.87 54.32 21.62
CA GLY A 338 16.17 53.16 22.16
C GLY A 338 16.25 52.99 23.68
N PHE A 339 15.75 51.86 24.16
CA PHE A 339 15.92 51.41 25.55
C PHE A 339 16.32 49.93 25.59
N GLU A 340 16.99 49.53 26.67
CA GLU A 340 17.53 48.18 26.87
C GLU A 340 17.48 47.78 28.34
N VAL A 341 17.09 46.54 28.61
CA VAL A 341 17.24 45.83 29.88
C VAL A 341 18.20 44.66 29.64
N ILE A 342 19.26 44.56 30.44
CA ILE A 342 20.19 43.43 30.45
C ILE A 342 20.24 42.84 31.86
N GLY A 343 20.00 41.54 31.99
CA GLY A 343 20.19 40.78 33.23
C GLY A 343 21.27 39.73 33.08
N GLY A 344 22.21 39.66 34.02
CA GLY A 344 23.31 38.69 34.00
C GLY A 344 24.30 38.94 35.14
N GLY A 345 25.12 37.96 35.51
CA GLY A 345 26.17 38.15 36.53
C GLY A 345 25.68 38.63 37.90
N ARG A 346 24.44 38.28 38.28
CA ARG A 346 23.72 38.78 39.49
C ARG A 346 23.36 40.27 39.48
N GLN A 347 23.36 40.91 38.32
CA GLN A 347 22.93 42.30 38.13
C GLN A 347 21.81 42.40 37.09
N VAL A 348 21.01 43.46 37.16
CA VAL A 348 20.05 43.87 36.13
C VAL A 348 20.23 45.36 35.90
N SER A 349 20.44 45.75 34.65
CA SER A 349 20.69 47.13 34.23
C SER A 349 19.63 47.57 33.23
N PHE A 350 19.10 48.78 33.41
CA PHE A 350 18.24 49.46 32.44
C PHE A 350 18.98 50.69 31.88
N GLY A 351 18.94 50.86 30.56
CA GLY A 351 19.56 51.98 29.87
C GLY A 351 18.65 52.57 28.79
N VAL A 352 18.72 53.88 28.63
CA VAL A 352 18.04 54.63 27.56
C VAL A 352 19.09 55.39 26.75
N ARG A 353 19.01 55.31 25.42
CA ARG A 353 19.82 56.09 24.48
C ARG A 353 18.87 57.00 23.70
N ALA A 354 18.87 58.30 24.02
CA ALA A 354 18.02 59.27 23.36
C ALA A 354 18.65 60.67 23.42
N THR A 355 18.33 61.53 22.45
CA THR A 355 18.63 62.98 22.52
C THR A 355 17.82 63.68 23.61
N THR A 356 16.60 63.19 23.83
CA THR A 356 15.69 63.61 24.91
C THR A 356 14.98 62.39 25.49
N PHE A 357 14.95 62.26 26.81
CA PHE A 357 14.06 61.34 27.53
C PHE A 357 13.13 62.15 28.41
N SER A 358 11.81 61.97 28.28
CA SER A 358 10.81 62.75 29.01
C SER A 358 9.67 61.88 29.52
N ILE A 359 9.14 62.24 30.69
CA ILE A 359 7.87 61.73 31.20
C ILE A 359 6.85 62.84 31.00
N ALA A 360 5.75 62.54 30.30
CA ALA A 360 4.71 63.50 29.95
C ALA A 360 3.31 62.92 30.19
N ALA A 361 2.32 63.79 30.38
CA ALA A 361 0.92 63.38 30.44
C ALA A 361 0.48 62.72 29.10
N PRO A 362 -0.33 61.64 29.11
CA PRO A 362 -0.81 61.02 27.88
C PRO A 362 -1.65 61.99 27.03
N LEU A 363 -1.40 62.01 25.71
CA LEU A 363 -2.21 62.77 24.77
C LEU A 363 -3.67 62.32 24.82
N GLY A 364 -4.60 63.27 24.85
CA GLY A 364 -6.04 62.99 24.96
C GLY A 364 -6.55 62.61 26.36
N SER A 365 -5.68 62.61 27.39
CA SER A 365 -6.14 62.51 28.78
C SER A 365 -6.75 63.84 29.27
N SER A 366 -7.55 63.79 30.33
CA SER A 366 -8.06 64.97 31.04
C SER A 366 -7.02 65.65 31.94
N ILE A 367 -5.76 65.19 31.89
CA ILE A 367 -4.64 65.74 32.65
C ILE A 367 -4.05 66.89 31.82
N PRO A 368 -3.76 68.07 32.42
CA PRO A 368 -3.09 69.16 31.72
C PRO A 368 -1.78 68.70 31.05
N SER A 369 -1.54 69.14 29.82
CA SER A 369 -0.32 68.81 29.08
C SER A 369 0.91 69.37 29.81
N ALA A 370 1.74 68.49 30.35
CA ALA A 370 2.91 68.82 31.15
C ALA A 370 4.01 67.76 30.96
N ILE A 371 5.26 68.20 31.12
CA ILE A 371 6.46 67.36 31.09
C ILE A 371 7.23 67.55 32.41
N PRO A 372 6.80 66.90 33.51
CA PRO A 372 7.38 67.12 34.85
C PRO A 372 8.84 66.67 34.99
N PHE A 373 9.32 65.77 34.11
CA PHE A 373 10.70 65.27 34.11
C PHE A 373 11.22 65.17 32.68
N ILE A 374 12.38 65.76 32.40
CA ILE A 374 13.05 65.69 31.10
C ILE A 374 14.58 65.71 31.23
N VAL A 375 15.24 64.80 30.50
CA VAL A 375 16.69 64.74 30.34
C VAL A 375 17.03 65.15 28.91
N ARG A 376 17.95 66.11 28.75
CA ARG A 376 18.46 66.58 27.45
C ARG A 376 19.93 66.24 27.31
N ALA A 377 20.27 65.47 26.28
CA ALA A 377 21.65 65.10 25.95
C ALA A 377 22.31 66.07 24.95
N THR A 378 21.53 67.00 24.38
CA THR A 378 21.99 68.08 23.49
C THR A 378 21.39 69.40 23.93
N GLU A 379 22.11 70.51 23.73
CA GLU A 379 21.54 71.85 23.96
C GLU A 379 20.31 72.04 23.08
N THR A 380 19.28 72.73 23.60
CA THR A 380 18.01 72.95 22.88
C THR A 380 17.59 74.39 23.00
N VAL A 381 17.34 75.08 21.88
CA VAL A 381 16.75 76.42 21.90
C VAL A 381 15.23 76.32 21.98
N ILE A 382 14.62 76.91 23.01
CA ILE A 382 13.16 76.96 23.19
C ILE A 382 12.77 78.43 23.36
N GLY A 383 11.90 78.95 22.50
CA GLY A 383 11.47 80.36 22.56
C GLY A 383 12.61 81.37 22.42
N GLY A 384 13.70 81.01 21.74
CA GLY A 384 14.92 81.84 21.62
C GLY A 384 15.90 81.71 22.79
N VAL A 385 15.59 80.93 23.84
CA VAL A 385 16.48 80.70 24.98
C VAL A 385 17.18 79.35 24.82
N THR A 386 18.52 79.33 24.86
CA THR A 386 19.31 78.09 24.89
C THR A 386 19.18 77.41 26.25
N ILE A 387 18.63 76.20 26.24
CA ILE A 387 18.55 75.29 27.38
C ILE A 387 19.75 74.33 27.30
N PRO A 388 20.67 74.33 28.29
CA PRO A 388 21.82 73.43 28.31
C PRO A 388 21.48 71.93 28.32
N ILE A 389 22.50 71.09 28.21
CA ILE A 389 22.38 69.67 28.55
C ILE A 389 22.12 69.50 30.06
N GLY A 390 21.26 68.56 30.44
CA GLY A 390 20.94 68.35 31.86
C GLY A 390 19.63 67.62 32.12
N VAL A 391 19.33 67.47 33.42
CA VAL A 391 18.05 66.98 33.94
C VAL A 391 17.24 68.18 34.42
N TYR A 392 16.01 68.28 33.96
CA TYR A 392 15.06 69.32 34.34
C TYR A 392 13.84 68.65 34.98
N ILE A 393 13.42 69.20 36.12
CA ILE A 393 12.30 68.73 36.93
C ILE A 393 11.44 69.95 37.25
N SER A 394 10.12 69.87 37.06
CA SER A 394 9.22 70.99 37.39
C SER A 394 9.12 71.19 38.90
N ASP A 395 8.77 70.13 39.64
CA ASP A 395 8.70 70.10 41.10
C ASP A 395 9.33 68.80 41.61
N ALA A 396 10.11 68.88 42.69
CA ALA A 396 10.80 67.73 43.28
C ALA A 396 10.44 67.55 44.76
N PHE A 397 9.55 66.59 45.05
CA PHE A 397 9.18 66.20 46.41
C PHE A 397 10.09 65.06 46.90
N ILE A 398 11.16 65.40 47.62
CA ILE A 398 12.13 64.42 48.13
C ILE A 398 11.90 64.20 49.62
N GLN A 399 11.53 62.98 50.02
CA GLN A 399 11.24 62.65 51.43
C GLN A 399 12.46 62.82 52.34
N ASN A 400 13.63 62.37 51.90
CA ASN A 400 14.91 62.53 52.58
C ASN A 400 16.00 62.74 51.52
N ALA A 401 16.72 63.86 51.57
CA ALA A 401 17.85 64.14 50.69
C ALA A 401 19.17 64.07 51.46
N SER A 402 20.17 63.42 50.88
CA SER A 402 21.57 63.50 51.32
C SER A 402 22.39 64.07 50.16
N ILE A 403 23.04 65.21 50.39
CA ILE A 403 23.74 65.98 49.35
C ILE A 403 25.13 66.33 49.87
N THR A 404 26.16 65.71 49.29
CA THR A 404 27.56 65.98 49.69
C THR A 404 27.99 67.40 49.34
N ASN A 405 27.65 67.87 48.13
CA ASN A 405 27.87 69.24 47.69
C ASN A 405 26.71 69.67 46.77
N ALA A 406 26.17 70.86 47.00
CA ALA A 406 25.17 71.48 46.12
C ALA A 406 25.81 72.64 45.35
N LYS A 407 25.56 72.71 44.04
CA LYS A 407 25.76 73.94 43.24
C LYS A 407 24.39 74.48 42.92
N ILE A 408 24.07 75.67 43.42
CA ILE A 408 22.76 76.31 43.28
C ILE A 408 22.99 77.63 42.53
N GLY A 409 22.34 77.79 41.39
CA GLY A 409 22.51 78.97 40.52
C GLY A 409 21.63 80.17 40.90
N GLY A 410 20.62 79.95 41.74
CA GLY A 410 19.72 80.97 42.26
C GLY A 410 19.83 81.10 43.79
N ASP A 411 18.87 81.81 44.37
CA ASP A 411 18.74 81.96 45.81
C ASP A 411 18.02 80.74 46.43
N ILE A 412 17.98 80.68 47.77
CA ILE A 412 17.25 79.64 48.52
C ILE A 412 16.35 80.30 49.55
N TRP A 413 15.07 79.91 49.66
CA TRP A 413 14.16 80.42 50.68
C TRP A 413 13.25 79.34 51.25
N SER A 414 12.72 79.60 52.45
CA SER A 414 11.62 78.80 53.02
C SER A 414 10.32 79.01 52.24
N SER A 415 9.47 77.98 52.13
CA SER A 415 8.18 78.05 51.40
C SER A 415 7.21 79.14 51.89
N ASN A 416 7.39 79.64 53.13
CA ASN A 416 6.63 80.75 53.71
C ASN A 416 7.41 82.08 53.77
N TYR A 417 8.46 82.24 52.96
CA TYR A 417 9.22 83.49 52.91
C TYR A 417 8.36 84.64 52.38
N ALA A 418 8.33 85.73 53.13
CA ALA A 418 7.78 87.01 52.72
C ALA A 418 8.71 88.10 53.24
N ALA A 419 9.17 88.97 52.34
CA ALA A 419 10.19 89.98 52.63
C ALA A 419 9.79 90.86 53.84
N GLY A 420 10.62 90.86 54.88
CA GLY A 420 10.38 91.60 56.12
C GLY A 420 9.29 91.05 57.05
N VAL A 421 8.62 89.93 56.70
CA VAL A 421 7.46 89.41 57.44
C VAL A 421 7.69 88.00 57.99
N SER A 422 8.14 87.05 57.16
CA SER A 422 8.23 85.64 57.56
C SER A 422 9.31 84.86 56.82
N GLY A 423 9.68 83.71 57.39
CA GLY A 423 10.61 82.77 56.78
C GLY A 423 12.08 83.19 56.81
N TRP A 424 12.87 82.55 55.95
CA TRP A 424 14.28 82.82 55.69
C TRP A 424 14.60 82.79 54.19
N TYR A 425 15.66 83.48 53.79
CA TYR A 425 16.11 83.66 52.42
C TYR A 425 17.63 83.89 52.40
N LEU A 426 18.35 82.99 51.73
CA LEU A 426 19.78 83.09 51.43
C LEU A 426 19.94 83.50 49.98
N GLN A 427 20.48 84.70 49.76
CA GLN A 427 20.76 85.21 48.41
C GLN A 427 22.05 84.61 47.86
N ARG A 428 22.09 84.40 46.54
CA ARG A 428 23.31 84.04 45.80
C ARG A 428 24.41 85.12 45.85
N THR A 429 24.07 86.32 46.32
CA THR A 429 25.01 87.43 46.61
C THR A 429 25.76 87.24 47.94
N GLY A 430 25.27 86.37 48.83
CA GLY A 430 25.87 86.06 50.13
C GLY A 430 25.04 86.51 51.34
N ASP A 431 24.05 87.38 51.15
CA ASP A 431 23.21 87.88 52.23
C ASP A 431 22.20 86.85 52.74
N PHE A 432 22.04 86.75 54.06
CA PHE A 432 21.08 85.87 54.72
C PHE A 432 20.06 86.67 55.53
N TYR A 433 18.81 86.65 55.07
CA TYR A 433 17.67 87.26 55.75
C TYR A 433 16.86 86.17 56.46
N ALA A 434 16.63 86.31 57.77
CA ALA A 434 15.80 85.34 58.50
C ALA A 434 15.15 85.94 59.74
N ASN A 435 13.92 85.52 60.00
CA ASN A 435 13.22 85.83 61.25
C ASN A 435 13.66 84.84 62.35
N ASN A 436 13.87 85.34 63.57
CA ASN A 436 14.17 84.53 64.77
C ASN A 436 15.44 83.67 64.71
N VAL A 437 16.53 84.19 64.13
CA VAL A 437 17.84 83.52 64.08
C VAL A 437 18.35 83.13 65.47
N ARG A 438 18.71 81.86 65.65
CA ARG A 438 19.36 81.33 66.86
C ARG A 438 20.60 80.53 66.47
N LEU A 439 21.77 81.03 66.84
CA LEU A 439 23.06 80.39 66.57
C LEU A 439 23.62 79.68 67.81
N ARG A 440 24.64 78.86 67.62
CA ARG A 440 25.39 78.12 68.66
C ARG A 440 26.87 78.17 68.31
N GLY A 441 27.73 78.14 69.33
CA GLY A 441 29.16 78.43 69.15
C GLY A 441 29.41 79.93 69.07
N SER A 442 30.30 80.35 68.18
CA SER A 442 30.72 81.74 68.01
C SER A 442 30.30 82.33 66.66
N VAL A 443 30.10 83.65 66.63
CA VAL A 443 29.84 84.46 65.45
C VAL A 443 30.93 85.52 65.35
N ALA A 444 31.73 85.48 64.29
CA ALA A 444 32.83 86.41 64.07
C ALA A 444 32.63 87.17 62.75
N GLY A 445 33.16 88.39 62.67
CA GLY A 445 33.13 89.21 61.46
C GLY A 445 34.28 90.21 61.42
N GLY A 446 34.64 90.66 60.22
CA GLY A 446 35.85 91.46 60.00
C GLY A 446 37.11 90.59 60.13
N GLY A 447 38.11 91.05 60.88
CA GLY A 447 39.39 90.35 61.06
C GLY A 447 39.40 89.21 62.09
N TYR A 448 38.30 88.90 62.76
CA TYR A 448 38.25 87.85 63.79
C TYR A 448 38.04 86.47 63.16
N ASP A 449 38.89 85.50 63.52
CA ASP A 449 38.77 84.08 63.21
C ASP A 449 38.43 83.20 64.44
N SER A 450 38.58 83.78 65.63
CA SER A 450 38.56 83.13 66.93
C SER A 450 38.30 84.18 68.02
N TYR A 451 38.30 83.79 69.31
CA TYR A 451 38.19 84.75 70.41
C TYR A 451 39.40 85.72 70.48
N GLN A 452 40.54 85.39 69.86
CA GLN A 452 41.74 86.24 69.92
C GLN A 452 41.51 87.60 69.24
N TRP A 453 42.25 88.62 69.69
CA TRP A 453 42.22 89.92 69.02
C TRP A 453 42.84 89.80 67.62
N PRO A 454 42.26 90.44 66.59
CA PRO A 454 42.72 90.32 65.21
C PRO A 454 44.07 91.03 65.01
N SER A 455 44.75 90.73 63.90
CA SER A 455 46.06 91.30 63.60
C SER A 455 46.04 92.84 63.58
N VAL A 456 47.16 93.47 63.96
CA VAL A 456 47.25 94.94 64.06
C VAL A 456 46.83 95.59 62.75
N GLY A 457 45.87 96.53 62.82
CA GLY A 457 45.27 97.21 61.67
C GLY A 457 43.95 96.62 61.18
N GLN A 458 43.60 95.39 61.58
CA GLN A 458 42.26 94.82 61.35
C GLN A 458 41.29 95.22 62.48
N SER A 459 40.00 95.16 62.19
CA SER A 459 38.92 95.35 63.17
C SER A 459 37.72 94.45 62.81
N GLY A 460 36.72 94.39 63.69
CA GLY A 460 35.55 93.54 63.49
C GLY A 460 34.81 93.27 64.79
N PHE A 461 34.15 92.11 64.86
CA PHE A 461 33.51 91.62 66.07
C PHE A 461 33.70 90.11 66.27
N TYR A 462 33.58 89.68 67.51
CA TYR A 462 33.42 88.28 67.91
C TYR A 462 32.36 88.20 69.00
N LEU A 463 31.39 87.30 68.87
CA LEU A 463 30.39 86.97 69.89
C LEU A 463 30.43 85.46 70.11
N GLY A 464 30.78 85.00 71.31
CA GLY A 464 30.93 83.58 71.62
C GLY A 464 30.70 83.25 73.09
N PRO A 465 31.00 82.01 73.53
CA PRO A 465 30.85 81.59 74.93
C PRO A 465 31.73 82.37 75.92
N GLU A 466 32.77 83.04 75.43
CA GLU A 466 33.63 83.94 76.21
C GLU A 466 33.05 85.35 76.37
N GLY A 467 32.07 85.73 75.53
CA GLY A 467 31.42 87.03 75.50
C GLY A 467 31.53 87.75 74.14
N LEU A 468 31.50 89.09 74.17
CA LEU A 468 31.58 89.98 73.01
C LEU A 468 32.95 90.68 72.96
N ARG A 469 33.58 90.70 71.78
CA ARG A 469 34.70 91.60 71.45
C ARG A 469 34.35 92.43 70.22
N LEU A 470 34.74 93.70 70.22
CA LEU A 470 34.58 94.67 69.13
C LEU A 470 35.89 95.44 68.94
N GLY A 471 36.25 95.76 67.70
CA GLY A 471 37.44 96.56 67.39
C GLY A 471 38.75 95.77 67.50
N ASN A 472 39.81 96.39 68.02
CA ASN A 472 41.14 95.77 68.17
C ASN A 472 41.89 96.34 69.38
N TYR A 473 42.34 95.46 70.28
CA TYR A 473 43.10 95.83 71.48
C TYR A 473 44.42 96.55 71.14
N GLY A 474 45.17 96.05 70.16
CA GLY A 474 46.46 96.62 69.75
C GLY A 474 46.39 98.01 69.12
N THR A 475 45.19 98.49 68.76
CA THR A 475 44.99 99.86 68.25
C THR A 475 44.44 100.83 69.30
N GLY A 476 44.19 100.35 70.53
CA GLY A 476 43.55 101.16 71.58
C GLY A 476 42.10 101.56 71.25
N LYS A 477 41.43 100.85 70.34
CA LYS A 477 40.02 101.08 69.97
C LYS A 477 39.25 99.77 70.03
N TYR A 478 38.74 99.43 71.20
CA TYR A 478 38.06 98.16 71.43
C TYR A 478 36.96 98.24 72.49
N VAL A 479 36.08 97.24 72.46
CA VAL A 479 35.18 96.88 73.57
C VAL A 479 35.30 95.37 73.79
N GLN A 480 35.45 94.94 75.02
CA GLN A 480 35.35 93.55 75.44
C GLN A 480 34.30 93.46 76.55
N MET A 481 33.31 92.58 76.39
CA MET A 481 32.35 92.22 77.43
C MET A 481 32.48 90.71 77.64
N ASN A 482 32.97 90.29 78.79
CA ASN A 482 33.12 88.88 79.12
C ASN A 482 31.74 88.24 79.43
N ALA A 483 31.63 86.92 79.27
CA ALA A 483 30.41 86.18 79.57
C ALA A 483 29.98 86.21 81.06
N ASN A 484 30.88 86.63 81.97
CA ASN A 484 30.55 86.88 83.38
C ASN A 484 29.98 88.29 83.63
N GLY A 485 29.87 89.14 82.60
CA GLY A 485 29.37 90.51 82.69
C GLY A 485 30.44 91.59 82.86
N ASP A 486 31.73 91.24 83.02
CA ASP A 486 32.79 92.25 83.11
C ASP A 486 33.02 92.95 81.75
N ILE A 487 33.13 94.28 81.75
CA ILE A 487 33.35 95.12 80.56
C ILE A 487 34.74 95.76 80.63
N TYR A 488 35.48 95.74 79.54
CA TYR A 488 36.79 96.37 79.37
C TYR A 488 36.83 97.18 78.07
N THR A 489 37.22 98.44 78.19
CA THR A 489 37.47 99.36 77.07
C THR A 489 38.69 100.24 77.44
N PRO A 490 39.31 100.95 76.49
CA PRO A 490 40.44 101.85 76.77
C PRO A 490 40.19 102.94 77.83
N GLN A 491 38.94 103.39 78.01
CA GLN A 491 38.59 104.52 78.89
C GLN A 491 37.61 104.15 80.01
N PHE A 492 37.05 102.94 79.99
CA PHE A 492 36.07 102.47 80.97
C PHE A 492 36.19 100.95 81.17
N GLN A 493 36.21 100.52 82.43
CA GLN A 493 36.17 99.13 82.83
C GLN A 493 35.11 98.95 83.92
N SER A 494 34.21 97.99 83.75
CA SER A 494 33.30 97.51 84.79
C SER A 494 33.69 96.08 85.13
N ALA A 495 34.40 95.85 86.24
CA ALA A 495 34.84 94.51 86.62
C ALA A 495 34.73 94.27 88.12
N GLY A 496 34.32 93.06 88.52
CA GLY A 496 34.23 92.69 89.94
C GLY A 496 33.32 93.61 90.77
N GLY A 497 32.24 94.12 90.16
CA GLY A 497 31.28 95.03 90.79
C GLY A 497 31.73 96.49 90.91
N LYS A 498 32.82 96.90 90.26
CA LYS A 498 33.34 98.28 90.27
C LYS A 498 33.44 98.87 88.86
N ALA A 499 33.04 100.13 88.72
CA ALA A 499 33.30 100.94 87.53
C ALA A 499 34.57 101.78 87.73
N THR A 500 35.52 101.67 86.81
CA THR A 500 36.77 102.43 86.74
C THR A 500 36.80 103.18 85.41
N PHE A 501 37.14 104.46 85.45
CA PHE A 501 37.32 105.29 84.26
C PHE A 501 38.80 105.67 84.11
N TYR A 502 39.26 105.77 82.87
CA TYR A 502 40.65 106.10 82.52
C TYR A 502 40.67 107.28 81.54
N GLY A 503 41.54 108.26 81.81
CA GLY A 503 41.60 109.52 81.07
C GLY A 503 40.78 110.64 81.71
N GLU A 504 40.47 111.68 80.94
CA GLU A 504 39.69 112.83 81.40
C GLU A 504 38.19 112.49 81.46
N LEU A 505 37.56 112.69 82.63
CA LEU A 505 36.11 112.66 82.77
C LEU A 505 35.55 114.07 82.57
N SER A 506 35.00 114.34 81.39
CA SER A 506 34.31 115.61 81.11
C SER A 506 32.83 115.53 81.50
N GLY A 507 32.31 116.54 82.21
CA GLY A 507 30.89 116.65 82.56
C GLY A 507 30.38 115.68 83.66
N ALA A 508 31.26 115.06 84.45
CA ALA A 508 30.86 114.17 85.53
C ALA A 508 30.19 114.93 86.69
N THR A 509 29.00 114.50 87.11
CA THR A 509 28.22 115.11 88.20
C THR A 509 27.72 114.05 89.18
N GLY A 510 27.78 114.34 90.49
CA GLY A 510 27.33 113.42 91.54
C GLY A 510 28.17 113.52 92.81
N THR A 511 27.91 112.61 93.76
CA THR A 511 28.67 112.49 95.01
C THR A 511 29.82 111.51 94.82
N PHE A 512 31.06 111.96 95.06
CA PHE A 512 32.27 111.13 94.95
C PHE A 512 32.88 110.91 96.34
N GLN A 513 33.28 109.67 96.64
CA GLN A 513 33.99 109.32 97.87
C GLN A 513 35.47 109.05 97.55
N LEU A 514 36.39 109.68 98.28
CA LEU A 514 37.81 109.39 98.21
C LEU A 514 38.12 108.08 98.95
N VAL A 515 38.95 107.22 98.36
CA VAL A 515 39.36 105.93 98.93
C VAL A 515 40.80 106.03 99.42
N ARG A 516 41.08 105.46 100.61
CA ARG A 516 42.39 105.53 101.28
C ARG A 516 43.46 104.70 100.56
N SER A 517 44.67 105.23 100.43
CA SER A 517 45.81 104.55 99.79
C SER A 517 46.32 103.34 100.61
N PRO A 518 46.36 102.11 100.07
CA PRO A 518 46.73 100.92 100.85
C PRO A 518 48.22 100.75 101.17
N SER A 519 49.13 101.44 100.45
CA SER A 519 50.55 101.06 100.35
C SER A 519 51.56 102.17 100.71
N ARG A 520 51.10 103.29 101.28
CA ARG A 520 52.02 104.36 101.72
C ARG A 520 52.76 103.96 102.99
N SER A 521 54.03 103.58 102.85
CA SER A 521 54.96 103.50 103.99
C SER A 521 55.04 104.86 104.67
N GLY A 522 55.00 104.86 106.01
CA GLY A 522 55.37 106.04 106.77
C GLY A 522 56.86 106.39 106.59
N PRO A 523 57.27 107.62 106.94
CA PRO A 523 58.69 107.95 107.12
C PRO A 523 59.33 106.99 108.14
N ALA A 524 60.61 106.68 107.94
CA ALA A 524 61.31 105.65 108.71
C ALA A 524 61.20 105.89 110.23
N GLY A 525 60.67 104.91 110.97
CA GLY A 525 60.70 104.87 112.43
C GLY A 525 59.36 104.65 113.15
N ASN A 526 58.20 104.67 112.47
CA ASN A 526 56.91 104.52 113.17
C ASN A 526 55.99 103.46 112.55
N SER A 527 55.74 102.39 113.31
CA SER A 527 54.84 101.28 112.95
C SER A 527 53.38 101.63 113.26
N GLY A 528 52.80 102.60 112.53
CA GLY A 528 51.44 103.08 112.82
C GLY A 528 50.76 103.79 111.67
N ALA A 529 49.67 103.18 111.17
CA ALA A 529 48.59 103.73 110.36
C ALA A 529 48.68 105.20 109.89
N GLY A 530 49.40 105.46 108.79
CA GLY A 530 49.30 106.75 108.10
C GLY A 530 47.88 106.98 107.56
N ALA A 531 47.19 108.02 108.04
CA ALA A 531 45.96 108.51 107.42
C ALA A 531 46.33 109.38 106.21
N GLY A 532 45.74 109.10 105.05
CA GLY A 532 46.06 109.82 103.82
C GLY A 532 45.24 109.35 102.63
N TYR A 533 44.79 110.34 101.84
CA TYR A 533 44.20 110.15 100.52
C TYR A 533 45.20 110.71 99.50
N ASP A 534 45.59 109.92 98.50
CA ASP A 534 46.46 110.42 97.42
C ASP A 534 45.63 111.06 96.31
N LEU A 535 45.73 112.39 96.19
CA LEU A 535 45.40 113.13 94.98
C LEU A 535 46.69 113.31 94.17
N ILE A 536 47.02 112.32 93.33
CA ILE A 536 48.27 112.30 92.53
C ILE A 536 48.19 113.06 91.19
N GLY A 537 47.09 113.81 90.98
CA GLY A 537 47.00 114.85 89.95
C GLY A 537 47.28 116.24 90.54
N ALA A 538 47.57 117.22 89.68
CA ALA A 538 47.67 118.61 90.12
C ALA A 538 46.31 119.09 90.63
N GLY A 539 46.14 119.20 91.95
CA GLY A 539 45.06 119.92 92.62
C GLY A 539 43.64 119.32 92.55
N LEU A 540 42.85 119.59 93.59
CA LEU A 540 41.39 119.60 93.49
C LEU A 540 40.98 121.04 93.18
N TYR A 541 40.76 121.36 91.91
CA TYR A 541 40.42 122.72 91.48
C TYR A 541 38.91 122.97 91.52
N PHE A 542 38.49 123.96 92.31
CA PHE A 542 37.14 124.50 92.29
C PHE A 542 37.13 125.74 91.39
N TYR A 543 36.33 125.70 90.32
CA TYR A 543 36.13 126.81 89.40
C TYR A 543 34.65 127.21 89.41
N ASP A 544 34.35 128.47 89.74
CA ASP A 544 33.05 129.10 89.44
C ASP A 544 33.01 129.74 88.04
N GLY A 545 34.09 129.56 87.28
CA GLY A 545 34.28 130.16 85.96
C GLY A 545 34.95 131.54 85.97
N GLN A 546 35.18 132.18 87.13
CA GLN A 546 35.83 133.50 87.18
C GLN A 546 36.98 133.67 88.18
N ASN A 547 37.05 132.96 89.31
CA ASN A 547 38.19 133.11 90.25
C ASN A 547 38.66 131.79 90.90
N ALA A 548 39.93 131.76 91.32
CA ALA A 548 40.49 130.67 92.12
C ALA A 548 40.18 130.88 93.61
N LEU A 549 39.51 129.91 94.24
CA LEU A 549 39.19 129.98 95.67
C LEU A 549 40.43 129.72 96.54
N PRO A 550 40.72 130.54 97.56
CA PRO A 550 41.76 130.28 98.53
C PRO A 550 41.27 129.36 99.66
N TYR A 551 42.00 128.26 99.88
CA TYR A 551 41.91 127.28 100.97
C TYR A 551 40.64 126.42 101.10
N ILE A 552 40.85 125.19 101.58
CA ILE A 552 39.83 124.26 102.09
C ILE A 552 40.29 123.85 103.48
N GLU A 553 39.48 124.09 104.50
CA GLU A 553 39.64 123.43 105.79
C GLU A 553 39.07 122.02 105.70
N LEU A 554 39.93 121.01 105.78
CA LEU A 554 39.52 119.66 106.17
C LEU A 554 39.47 119.61 107.70
N GLY A 555 38.41 120.20 108.26
CA GLY A 555 38.17 120.20 109.71
C GLY A 555 37.49 118.93 110.18
N ASP A 556 38.11 118.23 111.14
CA ASP A 556 37.40 117.33 112.04
C ASP A 556 36.47 118.15 112.95
N TYR A 557 35.27 117.65 113.24
CA TYR A 557 34.54 118.07 114.44
C TYR A 557 33.69 116.92 115.02
N LEU A 558 34.23 116.34 116.11
CA LEU A 558 33.62 115.50 117.16
C LEU A 558 32.90 114.21 116.74
#